data_AF-A0A059AH37-F1
#
_entry.id   AF-A0A059AH37-F1
#
_cell.length_a   1.000
_cell.length_b   1.000
_cell.length_c   1.000
_cell.angle_alpha   90.00
_cell.angle_beta   90.00
_cell.angle_gamma   90.00
#
_symmetry.space_group_name_H-M   'P 1'
#
loop_
_entity.id
_entity.type
_entity.pdbx_description
1 polymer ?
#
loop_
_entity_poly.entity_id
_entity_poly.type
_entity_poly.pdbx_seq_one_letter_code
_entity_poly.pdbx_strand_id
1 'polypeptide(L)'
;MSSNPQDPQSLLSFVDSTRWRGRRSLNDQSRARADLDDGLESVIKQRLRQRGHVYEDNVDQIFAEFDLKDALMNDPSLTAQLNQKKNDVRMNLRCLLTNPKFSSEELKDYYPPICWNSEKSLDFLCFLSDRLSVRHQRSPQYNVQEERRTSVQKKLKSKKQQIFNGKWIDYIDHNLRQGSVYNDESVEDLLRFVRNKWRHRLELPVRI
;
A
#
# COMPACT_ATOMS: atom_id res chain seq x y z
N MET A 1 24.32 2.05 -30.64
CA MET A 1 25.15 2.35 -29.45
C MET A 1 24.29 2.07 -28.24
N SER A 2 24.51 0.92 -27.58
CA SER A 2 23.74 0.47 -26.42
C SER A 2 24.22 1.18 -25.16
N SER A 3 23.29 1.79 -24.43
CA SER A 3 23.52 2.33 -23.09
C SER A 3 23.43 1.19 -22.07
N ASN A 4 24.53 0.95 -21.37
CA ASN A 4 24.69 -0.10 -20.35
C ASN A 4 23.96 0.33 -19.05
N PRO A 5 23.09 -0.49 -18.42
CA PRO A 5 22.32 -0.06 -17.24
C PRO A 5 23.00 -0.32 -15.88
N GLN A 6 24.32 -0.45 -15.84
CA GLN A 6 25.11 -0.69 -14.61
C GLN A 6 25.78 0.58 -14.07
N ASP A 7 25.09 1.72 -14.03
CA ASP A 7 25.67 2.94 -13.47
C ASP A 7 25.16 3.22 -12.04
N PRO A 8 25.94 2.86 -10.99
CA PRO A 8 25.60 3.11 -9.59
C PRO A 8 25.55 4.61 -9.24
N GLN A 9 26.01 5.51 -10.12
CA GLN A 9 25.93 6.95 -9.89
C GLN A 9 24.50 7.52 -10.01
N SER A 10 23.56 6.81 -10.66
CA SER A 10 22.17 7.29 -10.77
C SER A 10 21.35 7.19 -9.47
N LEU A 11 21.79 6.35 -8.52
CA LEU A 11 21.15 6.23 -7.21
C LEU A 11 21.68 7.28 -6.21
N LEU A 12 22.93 7.72 -6.38
CA LEU A 12 23.56 8.73 -5.52
C LEU A 12 23.04 10.16 -5.81
N SER A 13 22.68 10.45 -7.05
CA SER A 13 22.14 11.77 -7.43
C SER A 13 20.75 12.08 -6.83
N PHE A 14 20.01 11.04 -6.40
CA PHE A 14 18.73 11.22 -5.71
C PHE A 14 18.91 11.59 -4.23
N VAL A 15 20.02 11.15 -3.61
CA VAL A 15 20.33 11.41 -2.19
C VAL A 15 20.91 12.82 -2.02
N ASP A 16 21.70 13.30 -2.98
CA ASP A 16 22.38 14.61 -2.93
C ASP A 16 21.45 15.83 -3.01
N SER A 17 20.18 15.66 -3.40
CA SER A 17 19.22 16.79 -3.46
C SER A 17 18.69 17.21 -2.08
N THR A 18 18.93 16.42 -1.03
CA THR A 18 18.53 16.76 0.34
C THR A 18 19.65 17.46 1.10
N ARG A 19 19.96 18.69 0.68
CA ARG A 19 20.95 19.54 1.36
C ARG A 19 20.44 19.93 2.76
N TRP A 20 20.92 19.22 3.77
CA TRP A 20 20.72 19.46 5.19
C TRP A 20 21.14 20.88 5.60
N ARG A 21 20.19 21.75 5.97
CA ARG A 21 20.40 22.88 6.88
C ARG A 21 19.23 22.96 7.86
N GLY A 22 19.56 22.95 9.14
CA GLY A 22 18.62 22.65 10.21
C GLY A 22 17.68 23.79 10.64
N ARG A 23 16.56 23.34 11.24
CA ARG A 23 15.99 23.80 12.52
C ARG A 23 14.94 22.76 12.90
N ARG A 24 15.19 22.00 13.96
CA ARG A 24 14.34 20.86 14.37
C ARG A 24 12.93 21.33 14.78
N SER A 25 11.93 20.96 13.99
CA SER A 25 10.52 20.88 14.39
C SER A 25 10.07 19.41 14.36
N LEU A 26 9.11 19.01 15.21
CA LEU A 26 8.49 17.66 15.19
C LEU A 26 7.90 17.30 13.80
N ASN A 27 7.61 18.31 12.97
CA ASN A 27 7.21 18.14 11.58
C ASN A 27 8.34 17.61 10.69
N ASP A 28 9.61 17.90 10.99
CA ASP A 28 10.74 17.48 10.16
C ASP A 28 11.09 16.01 10.35
N GLN A 29 10.91 15.46 11.57
CA GLN A 29 11.09 14.02 11.80
C GLN A 29 10.01 13.18 11.12
N SER A 30 8.77 13.66 11.12
CA SER A 30 7.66 12.99 10.44
C SER A 30 7.85 13.04 8.93
N ARG A 31 8.33 14.17 8.41
CA ARG A 31 8.65 14.36 6.98
C ARG A 31 9.84 13.52 6.53
N ALA A 32 10.92 13.51 7.32
CA ALA A 32 12.09 12.67 7.05
C ALA A 32 11.74 11.17 7.06
N ARG A 33 10.82 10.73 7.92
CA ARG A 33 10.31 9.35 7.91
C ARG A 33 9.46 9.04 6.69
N ALA A 34 8.58 9.96 6.28
CA ALA A 34 7.77 9.81 5.08
C ALA A 34 8.64 9.75 3.80
N ASP A 35 9.62 10.65 3.69
CA ASP A 35 10.57 10.68 2.57
C ASP A 35 11.41 9.38 2.51
N LEU A 36 11.77 8.83 3.67
CA LEU A 36 12.47 7.55 3.77
C LEU A 36 11.58 6.36 3.37
N ASP A 37 10.31 6.39 3.78
CA ASP A 37 9.33 5.37 3.44
C ASP A 37 9.04 5.31 1.94
N ASP A 38 8.93 6.48 1.30
CA ASP A 38 8.73 6.62 -0.15
C ASP A 38 9.98 6.22 -0.93
N GLY A 39 11.16 6.65 -0.47
CA GLY A 39 12.44 6.25 -1.06
C GLY A 39 12.65 4.73 -0.99
N LEU A 40 12.37 4.13 0.17
CA LEU A 40 12.48 2.69 0.37
C LEU A 40 11.47 1.91 -0.48
N GLU A 41 10.23 2.37 -0.52
CA GLU A 41 9.19 1.82 -1.38
C GLU A 41 9.63 1.83 -2.86
N SER A 42 10.23 2.93 -3.32
CA SER A 42 10.74 3.07 -4.69
C SER A 42 11.83 2.05 -5.01
N VAL A 43 12.81 1.88 -4.12
CA VAL A 43 13.91 0.93 -4.27
C VAL A 43 13.40 -0.51 -4.34
N ILE A 44 12.52 -0.90 -3.43
CA ILE A 44 11.94 -2.26 -3.41
C ILE A 44 11.15 -2.52 -4.69
N LYS A 45 10.30 -1.57 -5.11
CA LYS A 45 9.53 -1.70 -6.36
C LYS A 45 10.40 -1.81 -7.60
N GLN A 46 11.45 -0.99 -7.70
CA GLN A 46 12.35 -1.01 -8.85
C GLN A 46 13.04 -2.37 -8.97
N ARG A 47 13.51 -2.94 -7.85
CA ARG A 47 14.17 -4.25 -7.83
C ARG A 47 13.21 -5.38 -8.18
N LEU A 48 11.98 -5.37 -7.65
CA LEU A 48 10.95 -6.35 -8.01
C LEU A 48 10.57 -6.27 -9.50
N ARG A 49 10.53 -5.06 -10.08
CA ARG A 49 10.28 -4.87 -11.52
C ARG A 49 11.41 -5.37 -12.40
N GLN A 50 12.66 -5.15 -12.02
CA GLN A 50 13.84 -5.56 -12.79
C GLN A 50 13.97 -7.07 -12.95
N ARG A 51 13.55 -7.87 -11.96
CA ARG A 51 13.70 -9.33 -12.00
C ARG A 51 12.75 -10.05 -12.95
N GLY A 52 11.65 -9.41 -13.38
CA GLY A 52 10.72 -9.98 -14.35
C GLY A 52 9.87 -11.16 -13.85
N HIS A 53 10.41 -12.11 -13.09
CA HIS A 53 9.66 -13.23 -12.50
C HIS A 53 10.07 -13.46 -11.04
N VAL A 54 9.07 -13.48 -10.16
CA VAL A 54 9.24 -13.78 -8.73
C VAL A 54 8.55 -15.12 -8.47
N TYR A 55 9.27 -16.03 -7.83
CA TYR A 55 8.80 -17.35 -7.42
C TYR A 55 9.04 -17.50 -5.92
N GLU A 56 8.24 -18.32 -5.25
CA GLU A 56 8.38 -18.55 -3.81
C GLU A 56 9.82 -18.94 -3.42
N ASP A 57 10.40 -19.86 -4.19
CA ASP A 57 11.74 -20.43 -3.97
C ASP A 57 12.87 -19.40 -4.10
N ASN A 58 12.62 -18.28 -4.79
CA ASN A 58 13.64 -17.25 -5.04
C ASN A 58 13.45 -15.98 -4.19
N VAL A 59 12.37 -15.88 -3.40
CA VAL A 59 12.09 -14.71 -2.54
C VAL A 59 13.26 -14.42 -1.60
N ASP A 60 13.85 -15.44 -1.00
CA ASP A 60 14.94 -15.23 -0.02
C ASP A 60 16.20 -14.71 -0.68
N GLN A 61 16.48 -15.18 -1.90
CA GLN A 61 17.58 -14.69 -2.70
C GLN A 61 17.34 -13.24 -3.15
N ILE A 62 16.11 -12.89 -3.55
CA ILE A 62 15.72 -11.50 -3.87
C ILE A 62 16.06 -10.60 -2.69
N PHE A 63 15.63 -10.98 -1.50
CA PHE A 63 15.84 -10.17 -0.30
C PHE A 63 17.29 -10.18 0.17
N ALA A 64 18.06 -11.25 -0.03
CA ALA A 64 19.50 -11.26 0.27
C ALA A 64 20.30 -10.28 -0.61
N GLU A 65 19.90 -10.09 -1.87
CA GLU A 65 20.53 -9.15 -2.82
C GLU A 65 20.27 -7.67 -2.52
N PHE A 66 19.30 -7.35 -1.64
CA PHE A 66 19.16 -6.01 -1.08
C PHE A 66 20.27 -5.76 -0.05
N ASP A 67 21.51 -5.63 -0.50
CA ASP A 67 22.59 -5.07 0.32
C ASP A 67 22.56 -3.55 0.18
N LEU A 68 21.70 -2.92 0.97
CA LEU A 68 21.53 -1.47 1.00
C LEU A 68 22.49 -0.79 1.97
N LYS A 69 23.46 -1.53 2.54
CA LYS A 69 24.52 -0.97 3.37
C LYS A 69 25.29 0.14 2.67
N ASP A 70 25.40 0.06 1.34
CA ASP A 70 26.10 1.06 0.54
C ASP A 70 25.26 2.33 0.25
N ALA A 71 23.93 2.27 0.40
CA ALA A 71 23.04 3.37 0.01
C ALA A 71 22.49 4.19 1.19
N LEU A 72 22.39 3.59 2.39
CA LEU A 72 21.82 4.24 3.58
C LEU A 72 22.84 4.21 4.72
N MET A 73 23.75 5.18 4.66
CA MET A 73 24.76 5.53 5.64
C MET A 73 24.40 5.08 7.07
N ASN A 74 25.19 4.15 7.64
CA ASN A 74 25.54 3.87 9.05
C ASN A 74 24.58 4.24 10.22
N ASP A 75 23.32 4.60 9.99
CA ASP A 75 22.33 4.96 11.00
C ASP A 75 21.59 3.67 11.40
N PRO A 76 21.76 3.20 12.65
CA PRO A 76 21.12 1.98 13.14
C PRO A 76 19.59 2.05 13.10
N SER A 77 18.99 3.23 13.28
CA SER A 77 17.54 3.42 13.26
C SER A 77 16.97 3.25 11.85
N LEU A 78 17.67 3.79 10.83
CA LEU A 78 17.26 3.63 9.43
C LEU A 78 17.45 2.19 8.97
N THR A 79 18.53 1.54 9.40
CA THR A 79 18.79 0.13 9.14
C THR A 79 17.70 -0.77 9.75
N ALA A 80 17.24 -0.47 10.96
CA ALA A 80 16.16 -1.22 11.61
C ALA A 80 14.83 -1.07 10.87
N GLN A 81 14.44 0.16 10.49
CA GLN A 81 13.21 0.43 9.73
C GLN A 81 13.24 -0.24 8.36
N LEU A 82 14.39 -0.19 7.68
CA LEU A 82 14.62 -0.87 6.42
C LEU A 82 14.40 -2.38 6.54
N ASN A 83 15.02 -3.01 7.54
CA ASN A 83 14.88 -4.44 7.77
C ASN A 83 13.44 -4.83 8.10
N GLN A 84 12.73 -4.02 8.89
CA GLN A 84 11.33 -4.26 9.21
C GLN A 84 10.47 -4.24 7.94
N LYS A 85 10.56 -3.18 7.15
CA LYS A 85 9.75 -3.04 5.92
C LYS A 85 10.10 -4.09 4.88
N LYS A 86 11.38 -4.45 4.77
CA LYS A 86 11.86 -5.56 3.95
C LYS A 86 11.22 -6.89 4.36
N ASN A 87 11.14 -7.16 5.66
CA ASN A 87 10.49 -8.36 6.19
C ASN A 87 8.98 -8.35 5.95
N ASP A 88 8.31 -7.20 6.11
CA ASP A 88 6.87 -7.08 5.85
C ASP A 88 6.54 -7.36 4.38
N VAL A 89 7.28 -6.76 3.45
CA VAL A 89 7.15 -7.02 2.00
C VAL A 89 7.46 -8.50 1.69
N ARG A 90 8.49 -9.07 2.31
CA ARG A 90 8.86 -10.50 2.14
C ARG A 90 7.72 -11.42 2.56
N MET A 91 7.11 -11.18 3.72
CA MET A 91 5.99 -11.97 4.21
C MET A 91 4.75 -11.81 3.33
N ASN A 92 4.42 -10.59 2.93
CA ASN A 92 3.30 -10.31 2.03
C ASN A 92 3.47 -10.99 0.66
N LEU A 93 4.68 -10.96 0.09
CA LEU A 93 4.98 -11.63 -1.17
C LEU A 93 4.84 -13.15 -1.05
N ARG A 94 5.35 -13.77 0.01
CA ARG A 94 5.20 -15.22 0.23
C ARG A 94 3.73 -15.62 0.37
N CYS A 95 2.93 -14.86 1.11
CA CYS A 95 1.49 -15.10 1.23
C CYS A 95 0.76 -15.00 -0.12
N LEU A 96 1.22 -14.14 -1.03
CA LEU A 96 0.63 -13.99 -2.35
C LEU A 96 1.10 -15.07 -3.34
N LEU A 97 2.36 -15.49 -3.26
CA LEU A 97 2.95 -16.53 -4.12
C LEU A 97 2.42 -17.93 -3.79
N THR A 98 2.15 -18.19 -2.51
CA THR A 98 1.55 -19.45 -2.03
C THR A 98 0.06 -19.55 -2.36
N ASN A 99 -0.56 -18.45 -2.83
CA ASN A 99 -1.96 -18.45 -3.22
C ASN A 99 -2.10 -18.95 -4.67
N PRO A 100 -2.75 -20.11 -4.91
CA PRO A 100 -2.82 -20.75 -6.23
C PRO A 100 -3.62 -19.94 -7.26
N LYS A 101 -4.21 -18.81 -6.86
CA LYS A 101 -5.02 -17.93 -7.72
C LYS A 101 -4.22 -16.85 -8.44
N PHE A 102 -2.93 -16.68 -8.14
CA PHE A 102 -2.11 -15.64 -8.77
C PHE A 102 -0.99 -16.25 -9.61
N SER A 103 -0.95 -15.85 -10.89
CA SER A 103 0.21 -16.09 -11.75
C SER A 103 1.35 -15.10 -11.45
N SER A 104 2.59 -15.45 -11.82
CA SER A 104 3.76 -14.56 -11.67
C SER A 104 3.58 -13.23 -12.43
N GLU A 105 2.87 -13.25 -13.56
CA GLU A 105 2.51 -12.07 -14.34
C GLU A 105 1.51 -11.17 -13.60
N GLU A 106 0.47 -11.72 -12.99
CA GLU A 106 -0.51 -10.94 -12.23
C GLU A 106 0.12 -10.30 -10.99
N LEU A 107 1.09 -10.96 -10.36
CA LEU A 107 1.80 -10.42 -9.20
C LEU A 107 2.53 -9.09 -9.49
N LYS A 108 2.94 -8.83 -10.74
CA LYS A 108 3.54 -7.56 -11.15
C LYS A 108 2.64 -6.36 -10.87
N ASP A 109 1.33 -6.55 -11.02
CA ASP A 109 0.33 -5.51 -10.75
C ASP A 109 0.09 -5.32 -9.24
N TYR A 110 0.47 -6.30 -8.42
CA TYR A 110 0.35 -6.25 -6.96
C TYR A 110 1.64 -5.81 -6.25
N TYR A 111 2.81 -5.77 -6.92
CA TYR A 111 4.03 -5.23 -6.31
C TYR A 111 3.87 -3.80 -5.78
N PRO A 112 3.17 -2.88 -6.47
CA PRO A 112 3.01 -1.54 -5.95
C PRO A 112 2.23 -1.51 -4.62
N PRO A 113 1.04 -2.13 -4.51
CA PRO A 113 0.31 -2.22 -3.24
C PRO A 113 1.05 -2.90 -2.10
N ILE A 114 1.83 -3.96 -2.37
CA ILE A 114 2.56 -4.70 -1.33
C ILE A 114 3.62 -3.83 -0.64
N CYS A 115 4.16 -2.84 -1.35
CA CYS A 115 5.19 -1.96 -0.83
C CYS A 115 4.64 -0.69 -0.18
N TRP A 116 3.32 -0.46 -0.22
CA TRP A 116 2.72 0.73 0.37
C TRP A 116 2.85 0.74 1.88
N ASN A 117 3.10 1.91 2.45
CA ASN A 117 2.89 2.10 3.88
C ASN A 117 1.39 2.08 4.23
N SER A 118 1.09 2.05 5.52
CA SER A 118 -0.29 1.98 6.02
C SER A 118 -1.13 3.19 5.61
N GLU A 119 -0.54 4.39 5.57
CA GLU A 119 -1.24 5.62 5.20
C GLU A 119 -1.68 5.59 3.73
N LYS A 120 -0.76 5.27 2.81
CA LYS A 120 -1.04 5.15 1.38
C LYS A 120 -2.05 4.03 1.08
N SER A 121 -1.97 2.94 1.82
CA SER A 121 -2.96 1.86 1.74
C SER A 121 -4.35 2.33 2.17
N LEU A 122 -4.45 3.07 3.28
CA LEU A 122 -5.71 3.64 3.75
C LEU A 122 -6.27 4.69 2.78
N ASP A 123 -5.42 5.56 2.24
CA ASP A 123 -5.81 6.56 1.25
C ASP A 123 -6.35 5.91 -0.03
N PHE A 124 -5.75 4.82 -0.49
CA PHE A 124 -6.29 4.05 -1.60
C PHE A 124 -7.66 3.46 -1.30
N LEU A 125 -7.87 2.89 -0.10
CA LEU A 125 -9.19 2.36 0.31
C LEU A 125 -10.25 3.47 0.40
N CYS A 126 -9.86 4.65 0.90
CA CYS A 126 -10.73 5.82 0.95
C CYS A 126 -11.10 6.31 -0.45
N PHE A 127 -10.12 6.41 -1.35
CA PHE A 127 -10.34 6.75 -2.75
C PHE A 127 -11.29 5.76 -3.43
N LEU A 128 -11.10 4.45 -3.20
CA LEU A 128 -11.97 3.42 -3.73
C LEU A 128 -13.40 3.58 -3.19
N SER A 129 -13.57 3.81 -1.88
CA SER A 129 -14.87 4.05 -1.25
C SER A 129 -15.60 5.25 -1.88
N ASP A 130 -14.89 6.35 -2.11
CA ASP A 130 -15.45 7.53 -2.78
C ASP A 130 -15.90 7.21 -4.20
N ARG A 131 -15.04 6.55 -5.00
CA ARG A 131 -15.36 6.18 -6.39
C ARG A 131 -16.59 5.27 -6.49
N LEU A 132 -16.82 4.41 -5.51
CA LEU A 132 -18.01 3.55 -5.45
C LEU A 132 -19.26 4.31 -5.02
N SER A 133 -19.12 5.29 -4.12
CA SER A 133 -20.23 6.05 -3.52
C SER A 133 -20.87 7.08 -4.46
N VAL A 134 -20.16 7.52 -5.50
CA VAL A 134 -20.59 8.62 -6.36
C VAL A 134 -21.85 8.26 -7.15
N ARG A 135 -22.93 9.02 -6.99
CA ARG A 135 -24.14 8.97 -7.84
C ARG A 135 -24.09 10.14 -8.80
N HIS A 136 -24.00 9.88 -10.10
CA HIS A 136 -23.93 10.94 -11.11
C HIS A 136 -25.21 11.07 -11.94
N GLN A 137 -25.54 12.32 -12.30
CA GLN A 137 -26.62 12.68 -13.20
C GLN A 137 -26.30 12.25 -14.64
N ARG A 138 -27.35 11.86 -15.37
CA ARG A 138 -27.30 11.22 -16.70
C ARG A 138 -26.60 12.11 -17.74
N SER A 139 -25.41 11.72 -18.19
CA SER A 139 -24.81 12.22 -19.45
C SER A 139 -24.03 11.08 -20.16
N PRO A 140 -23.80 11.15 -21.49
CA PRO A 140 -23.27 10.02 -22.26
C PRO A 140 -21.88 9.53 -21.84
N GLN A 141 -20.99 10.41 -21.39
CA GLN A 141 -19.67 10.03 -20.85
C GLN A 141 -19.76 9.27 -19.52
N TYR A 142 -20.90 9.35 -18.83
CA TYR A 142 -21.12 8.64 -17.56
C TYR A 142 -21.47 7.17 -17.76
N ASN A 143 -22.03 6.77 -18.89
CA ASN A 143 -22.40 5.36 -19.12
C ASN A 143 -21.18 4.44 -19.02
N VAL A 144 -20.04 4.84 -19.59
CA VAL A 144 -18.79 4.07 -19.52
C VAL A 144 -18.21 4.03 -18.09
N GLN A 145 -18.30 5.13 -17.33
CA GLN A 145 -17.80 5.17 -15.95
C GLN A 145 -18.70 4.38 -15.00
N GLU A 146 -20.01 4.41 -15.24
CA GLU A 146 -21.02 3.67 -14.49
C GLU A 146 -20.90 2.16 -14.72
N GLU A 147 -20.66 1.73 -15.96
CA GLU A 147 -20.37 0.33 -16.29
C GLU A 147 -19.10 -0.16 -15.57
N ARG A 148 -18.03 0.63 -15.58
CA ARG A 148 -16.80 0.30 -14.85
C ARG A 148 -17.05 0.20 -13.35
N ARG A 149 -17.79 1.15 -12.76
CA ARG A 149 -18.15 1.15 -11.34
C ARG A 149 -18.96 -0.09 -10.97
N THR A 150 -19.99 -0.39 -11.74
CA THR A 150 -20.86 -1.56 -11.56
C THR A 150 -20.06 -2.85 -11.66
N SER A 151 -19.13 -2.93 -12.61
CA SER A 151 -18.22 -4.07 -12.77
C SER A 151 -17.34 -4.26 -11.53
N VAL A 152 -16.75 -3.18 -10.99
CA VAL A 152 -15.94 -3.22 -9.76
C VAL A 152 -16.81 -3.64 -8.56
N GLN A 153 -18.01 -3.07 -8.39
CA GLN A 153 -18.95 -3.45 -7.33
C GLN A 153 -19.31 -4.93 -7.40
N LYS A 154 -19.60 -5.45 -8.60
CA LYS A 154 -19.91 -6.87 -8.81
C LYS A 154 -18.72 -7.76 -8.45
N LYS A 155 -17.50 -7.38 -8.85
CA LYS A 155 -16.27 -8.11 -8.49
C LYS A 155 -15.98 -8.10 -6.99
N LEU A 156 -16.23 -6.98 -6.31
CA LEU A 156 -16.05 -6.89 -4.86
C LEU A 156 -17.07 -7.77 -4.13
N LYS A 157 -18.34 -7.73 -4.54
CA LYS A 157 -19.40 -8.58 -3.97
C LYS A 157 -19.13 -10.07 -4.17
N SER A 158 -18.64 -10.48 -5.35
CA SER A 158 -18.31 -11.89 -5.59
C SER A 158 -17.12 -12.39 -4.76
N LYS A 159 -16.24 -11.48 -4.31
CA LYS A 159 -15.11 -11.78 -3.43
C LYS A 159 -15.41 -11.60 -1.94
N LYS A 160 -16.65 -11.27 -1.54
CA LYS A 160 -17.04 -11.01 -0.13
C LYS A 160 -16.44 -12.02 0.85
N GLN A 161 -16.63 -13.32 0.60
CA GLN A 161 -16.17 -14.40 1.49
C GLN A 161 -14.64 -14.49 1.64
N GLN A 162 -13.88 -13.94 0.68
CA GLN A 162 -12.42 -13.85 0.77
C GLN A 162 -11.97 -12.62 1.57
N ILE A 163 -12.85 -11.61 1.72
CA ILE A 163 -12.56 -10.37 2.45
C ILE A 163 -12.97 -10.53 3.92
N PHE A 164 -14.15 -11.08 4.18
CA PHE A 164 -14.64 -11.43 5.52
C PHE A 164 -15.64 -12.59 5.45
N ASN A 165 -15.65 -13.42 6.49
CA ASN A 165 -16.60 -14.51 6.64
C ASN A 165 -17.73 -14.06 7.59
N GLY A 166 -18.98 -14.12 7.15
CA GLY A 166 -20.12 -13.62 7.95
C GLY A 166 -20.25 -12.09 7.90
N LYS A 167 -20.32 -11.44 9.06
CA LYS A 167 -20.51 -9.99 9.21
C LYS A 167 -19.21 -9.31 9.58
N TRP A 168 -18.79 -8.31 8.82
CA TRP A 168 -17.52 -7.63 9.07
C TRP A 168 -17.51 -6.88 10.40
N ILE A 169 -18.68 -6.46 10.89
CA ILE A 169 -18.82 -5.70 12.13
C ILE A 169 -18.38 -6.50 13.36
N ASP A 170 -18.49 -7.83 13.31
CA ASP A 170 -18.14 -8.71 14.44
C ASP A 170 -16.64 -8.69 14.74
N TYR A 171 -15.82 -8.35 13.74
CA TYR A 171 -14.35 -8.23 13.85
C TYR A 171 -13.88 -6.84 14.28
N ILE A 172 -14.80 -5.88 14.46
CA ILE A 172 -14.46 -4.50 14.80
C ILE A 172 -14.74 -4.24 16.27
N ASP A 173 -13.84 -3.52 16.94
CA ASP A 173 -14.02 -3.10 18.33
C ASP A 173 -15.38 -2.39 18.51
N HIS A 174 -16.13 -2.80 19.54
CA HIS A 174 -17.42 -2.22 19.91
C HIS A 174 -17.41 -0.69 20.02
N ASN A 175 -16.30 -0.10 20.49
CA ASN A 175 -16.15 1.35 20.62
C ASN A 175 -16.18 2.08 19.27
N LEU A 176 -15.75 1.40 18.20
CA LEU A 176 -15.73 1.97 16.85
C LEU A 176 -17.06 1.83 16.11
N ARG A 177 -18.00 1.01 16.61
CA ARG A 177 -19.28 0.73 15.94
C ARG A 177 -20.28 1.90 15.98
N GLN A 178 -19.99 2.94 16.77
CA GLN A 178 -20.91 4.07 16.97
C GLN A 178 -20.99 5.01 15.75
N GLY A 179 -22.18 5.57 15.52
CA GLY A 179 -22.38 6.80 14.73
C GLY A 179 -22.98 6.65 13.33
N SER A 180 -23.24 5.45 12.81
CA SER A 180 -23.91 5.27 11.50
C SER A 180 -24.46 3.86 11.31
N VAL A 181 -25.59 3.74 10.60
CA VAL A 181 -26.15 2.46 10.18
C VAL A 181 -25.41 1.98 8.94
N TYR A 182 -24.71 0.85 9.06
CA TYR A 182 -24.04 0.17 7.95
C TYR A 182 -24.66 -1.20 7.73
N ASN A 183 -24.67 -1.64 6.48
CA ASN A 183 -24.90 -3.04 6.15
C ASN A 183 -23.60 -3.83 6.45
N ASP A 184 -23.62 -4.56 7.56
CA ASP A 184 -22.52 -5.39 8.07
C ASP A 184 -22.17 -6.60 7.18
N GLU A 185 -22.94 -6.83 6.12
CA GLU A 185 -22.72 -7.84 5.10
C GLU A 185 -22.17 -7.29 3.78
N SER A 186 -22.05 -5.96 3.65
CA SER A 186 -21.64 -5.29 2.42
C SER A 186 -20.17 -4.84 2.46
N VAL A 187 -19.39 -5.26 1.45
CA VAL A 187 -18.01 -4.79 1.23
C VAL A 187 -17.96 -3.28 0.99
N GLU A 188 -18.97 -2.71 0.32
CA GLU A 188 -19.06 -1.27 0.06
C GLU A 188 -19.26 -0.49 1.37
N ASP A 189 -20.07 -1.02 2.28
CA ASP A 189 -20.32 -0.38 3.57
C ASP A 189 -19.15 -0.56 4.53
N LEU A 190 -18.40 -1.67 4.45
CA LEU A 190 -17.10 -1.81 5.11
C LEU A 190 -16.11 -0.72 4.64
N LEU A 191 -15.99 -0.51 3.33
CA LEU A 191 -15.13 0.55 2.79
C LEU A 191 -15.60 1.94 3.22
N ARG A 192 -16.92 2.17 3.27
CA ARG A 192 -17.50 3.43 3.78
C ARG A 192 -17.18 3.63 5.27
N PHE A 193 -17.26 2.56 6.06
CA PHE A 193 -16.89 2.59 7.47
C PHE A 193 -15.42 2.96 7.65
N VAL A 194 -14.49 2.27 6.97
CA VAL A 194 -13.05 2.56 7.02
C VAL A 194 -12.77 4.01 6.65
N ARG A 195 -13.34 4.48 5.54
CA ARG A 195 -13.18 5.86 5.09
C ARG A 195 -13.65 6.87 6.13
N ASN A 196 -14.83 6.66 6.69
CA ASN A 196 -15.40 7.59 7.68
C ASN A 196 -14.53 7.62 8.95
N LYS A 197 -14.07 6.47 9.45
CA LYS A 197 -13.18 6.43 10.63
C LYS A 197 -11.81 7.05 10.36
N TRP A 198 -11.25 6.87 9.17
CA TRP A 198 -10.00 7.52 8.78
C TRP A 198 -10.10 9.06 8.71
N ARG A 199 -11.20 9.57 8.13
CA ARG A 199 -11.45 11.01 8.00
C ARG A 199 -11.71 11.70 9.33
N HIS A 200 -12.47 11.04 10.21
CA HIS A 200 -12.86 11.57 11.51
C HIS A 200 -11.97 11.04 12.65
N ARG A 201 -10.73 10.62 12.35
CA ARG A 201 -9.83 10.00 13.33
C ARG A 201 -9.52 10.89 14.54
N LEU A 202 -9.55 12.21 14.35
CA LEU A 202 -9.33 13.20 15.42
C LEU A 202 -10.56 13.38 16.33
N GLU A 203 -11.73 12.93 15.89
CA GLU A 203 -13.00 12.99 16.61
C GLU A 203 -13.31 11.68 17.34
N LEU A 204 -12.48 10.65 17.15
CA LEU A 204 -12.65 9.36 17.83
C LEU A 204 -12.26 9.48 19.31
N PRO A 205 -12.87 8.68 20.20
CA PRO A 205 -12.49 8.64 21.60
C PRO A 205 -10.98 8.36 21.76
N VAL A 206 -10.33 9.02 22.73
CA VAL A 206 -8.89 8.85 23.02
C VAL A 206 -8.52 7.40 23.37
N ARG A 207 -9.51 6.58 23.75
CA ARG A 207 -9.37 5.14 23.96
C ARG A 207 -10.04 4.39 22.82
N ILE A 208 -9.22 3.90 21.89
CA ILE A 208 -9.53 2.83 20.94
C ILE A 208 -8.67 1.63 21.35
#